data_AF-A0A1D6KIP4-F1
#
_entry.id   AF-A0A1D6KIP4-F1
#
_cell.length_a   1.000
_cell.length_b   1.000
_cell.length_c   1.000
_cell.angle_alpha   90.00
_cell.angle_beta   90.00
_cell.angle_gamma   90.00
#
_symmetry.space_group_name_H-M   'P 1'
#
loop_
_entity.id
_entity.type
_entity.pdbx_description
1 polymer ?
#
loop_
_entity_poly.entity_id
_entity_poly.type
_entity_poly.pdbx_seq_one_letter_code
_entity_poly.pdbx_strand_id
1 'polypeptide(L)'
;MTNMSMNGGAKKLGGKSMTMLWRNNYNGTQANFAARLMPDDWQETSTLLAALEKIESWIFSRIVETVWWQALTPHMQKRAEGSSTPKAGRVLGPALGDQQQGTFSVNLWKAAFQDAFSRMCPLSAGRHECGCLPVLAKLVMEQCVARLDVAMFNAILRESASEIPTDPISDPIVDPKVLPIPAGDLSFGSGAQLKNSVRA
;
A
#
# COMPACT_ATOMS: atom_id res chain seq x y z
N MET A 1 -34.82 56.75 -5.36
CA MET A 1 -34.89 55.44 -4.68
C MET A 1 -34.20 54.42 -5.58
N THR A 2 -33.13 53.77 -5.08
CA THR A 2 -32.74 52.34 -5.24
C THR A 2 -33.14 51.60 -6.54
N ASN A 3 -32.35 50.75 -7.19
CA ASN A 3 -31.22 49.94 -6.73
C ASN A 3 -30.48 49.27 -7.92
N MET A 4 -29.37 48.63 -7.57
CA MET A 4 -28.35 47.98 -8.38
C MET A 4 -28.77 46.86 -9.35
N SER A 5 -27.90 46.73 -10.35
CA SER A 5 -27.57 45.64 -11.28
C SER A 5 -27.53 44.22 -10.69
N MET A 6 -27.74 43.21 -11.54
CA MET A 6 -26.95 41.95 -11.52
C MET A 6 -27.01 41.23 -12.88
N ASN A 7 -25.85 41.11 -13.53
CA ASN A 7 -25.63 40.32 -14.75
C ASN A 7 -24.96 39.00 -14.36
N GLY A 8 -25.62 37.87 -14.62
CA GLY A 8 -25.15 36.53 -14.25
C GLY A 8 -24.25 35.93 -15.33
N GLY A 9 -22.93 36.00 -15.12
CA GLY A 9 -21.93 35.30 -15.92
C GLY A 9 -21.40 34.07 -15.18
N ALA A 10 -21.81 32.88 -15.60
CA ALA A 10 -21.26 31.61 -15.11
C ALA A 10 -19.80 31.45 -15.57
N LYS A 11 -18.86 31.31 -14.63
CA LYS A 11 -17.48 30.88 -14.89
C LYS A 11 -17.21 29.52 -14.24
N LYS A 12 -16.94 28.55 -15.10
CA LYS A 12 -16.48 27.18 -14.84
C LYS A 12 -15.06 27.22 -14.26
N LEU A 13 -14.87 26.76 -13.02
CA LEU A 13 -13.56 26.55 -12.41
C LEU A 13 -13.11 25.10 -12.68
N GLY A 14 -12.11 24.95 -13.55
CA GLY A 14 -11.46 23.67 -13.83
C GLY A 14 -10.59 23.25 -12.64
N GLY A 15 -10.90 22.09 -12.07
CA GLY A 15 -10.06 21.45 -11.07
C GLY A 15 -8.74 20.98 -11.68
N LYS A 16 -7.62 21.51 -11.18
CA LYS A 16 -6.29 20.97 -11.45
C LYS A 16 -6.02 19.87 -10.42
N SER A 17 -5.80 18.65 -10.92
CA SER A 17 -5.33 17.52 -10.13
C SER A 17 -3.96 17.84 -9.53
N MET A 18 -3.85 17.70 -8.21
CA MET A 18 -2.65 18.02 -7.44
C MET A 18 -1.78 16.78 -7.36
N THR A 19 -0.85 16.64 -8.30
CA THR A 19 0.18 15.59 -8.27
C THR A 19 1.18 15.90 -7.14
N MET A 20 1.03 15.23 -6.00
CA MET A 20 2.00 15.29 -4.91
C MET A 20 3.25 14.48 -5.28
N LEU A 21 4.31 15.18 -5.65
CA LEU A 21 5.66 14.63 -5.82
C LEU A 21 6.23 14.31 -4.44
N TRP A 22 6.14 13.04 -4.03
CA TRP A 22 6.72 12.55 -2.79
C TRP A 22 8.23 12.29 -2.97
N ARG A 23 9.06 13.01 -2.21
CA ARG A 23 10.53 12.86 -2.23
C ARG A 23 10.97 12.12 -0.97
N ASN A 24 11.49 10.91 -1.16
CA ASN A 24 12.04 10.04 -0.12
C ASN A 24 13.32 10.60 0.49
N ASN A 25 13.30 10.96 1.77
CA ASN A 25 14.51 11.04 2.58
C ASN A 25 14.19 10.67 4.03
N TYR A 26 14.40 9.41 4.37
CA TYR A 26 14.09 8.84 5.68
C TYR A 26 15.37 8.23 6.22
N ASN A 27 15.87 8.76 7.34
CA ASN A 27 16.64 8.05 8.39
C ASN A 27 17.18 8.95 9.54
N GLY A 28 16.88 10.26 9.60
CA GLY A 28 17.54 11.16 10.57
C GLY A 28 16.71 11.83 11.69
N THR A 29 15.37 11.74 11.71
CA THR A 29 14.59 12.87 12.27
C THR A 29 13.41 12.50 13.18
N GLN A 30 13.42 11.35 13.88
CA GLN A 30 12.33 11.04 14.83
C GLN A 30 12.43 11.90 16.12
N ALA A 31 13.62 12.03 16.71
CA ALA A 31 13.84 12.84 17.91
C ALA A 31 13.80 14.36 17.65
N ASN A 32 14.15 14.78 16.43
CA ASN A 32 14.20 16.19 16.03
C ASN A 32 12.83 16.80 15.67
N PHE A 33 11.78 16.00 15.46
CA PHE A 33 10.45 16.50 15.13
C PHE A 33 9.76 17.13 16.35
N ALA A 34 9.78 16.42 17.48
CA ALA A 34 9.21 16.91 18.74
C ALA A 34 9.87 18.22 19.22
N ALA A 35 11.19 18.36 19.05
CA ALA A 35 11.93 19.55 19.48
C ALA A 35 11.73 20.77 18.56
N ARG A 36 11.27 20.60 17.32
CA ARG A 36 11.09 21.68 16.33
C ARG A 36 9.65 22.22 16.25
N LEU A 37 8.72 21.61 16.99
CA LEU A 37 7.27 21.88 16.92
C LEU A 37 6.74 22.83 17.99
N MET A 38 7.60 23.47 18.78
CA MET A 38 7.18 24.47 19.76
C MET A 38 7.57 25.89 19.28
N PRO A 39 6.81 26.51 18.34
CA PRO A 39 6.87 27.95 18.14
C PRO A 39 6.32 28.66 19.39
N ASP A 40 6.97 29.75 19.80
CA ASP A 40 6.55 30.59 20.94
C ASP A 40 5.22 31.34 20.68
N ASP A 41 4.85 31.54 19.41
CA ASP A 41 3.70 32.36 19.01
C ASP A 41 2.53 31.52 18.44
N TRP A 42 1.54 31.25 19.30
CA TRP A 42 0.26 30.60 18.94
C TRP A 42 -0.87 31.60 18.65
N GLN A 43 -0.58 32.90 18.62
CA GLN A 43 -1.61 33.94 18.41
C GLN A 43 -2.13 34.00 16.97
N GLU A 44 -1.33 33.61 15.97
CA GLU A 44 -1.75 33.63 14.57
C GLU A 44 -2.38 32.29 14.15
N THR A 45 -3.63 32.36 13.64
CA THR A 45 -4.37 31.18 13.14
C THR A 45 -3.63 30.46 12.00
N SER A 46 -2.84 31.19 11.20
CA SER A 46 -1.96 30.65 10.14
C SER A 46 -0.86 29.75 10.71
N THR A 47 -0.20 30.16 11.80
CA THR A 47 0.85 29.39 12.46
C THR A 47 0.29 28.12 13.09
N LEU A 48 -0.89 28.21 13.71
CA LEU A 48 -1.61 27.06 14.23
C LEU A 48 -1.99 26.07 13.11
N LEU A 49 -2.53 26.56 11.99
CA LEU A 49 -2.92 25.70 10.86
C LEU A 49 -1.70 24.97 10.28
N ALA A 50 -0.59 25.67 10.05
CA ALA A 50 0.65 25.07 9.55
C ALA A 50 1.24 24.04 10.53
N ALA A 51 1.10 24.26 11.84
CA ALA A 51 1.51 23.28 12.85
C ALA A 51 0.62 22.04 12.82
N LEU A 52 -0.70 22.21 12.71
CA LEU A 52 -1.66 21.09 12.58
C LEU A 52 -1.41 20.27 11.31
N GLU A 53 -1.18 20.90 10.16
CA GLU A 53 -0.85 20.21 8.90
C GLU A 53 0.42 19.36 9.03
N LYS A 54 1.44 19.85 9.74
CA LYS A 54 2.67 19.09 10.02
C LYS A 54 2.39 17.89 10.92
N ILE A 55 1.59 18.07 11.97
CA ILE A 55 1.20 17.00 12.87
C ILE A 55 0.37 15.95 12.12
N GLU A 56 -0.61 16.36 11.32
CA GLU A 56 -1.42 15.49 10.47
C GLU A 56 -0.54 14.66 9.53
N SER A 57 0.37 15.31 8.81
CA SER A 57 1.30 14.63 7.88
C SER A 57 2.19 13.62 8.61
N TRP A 58 2.67 13.96 9.81
CA TRP A 58 3.48 13.06 10.62
C TRP A 58 2.68 11.86 11.14
N ILE A 59 1.47 12.09 11.67
CA ILE A 59 0.57 11.02 12.11
C ILE A 59 0.24 10.09 10.93
N PHE A 60 -0.11 10.66 9.78
CA PHE A 60 -0.39 9.88 8.57
C PHE A 60 0.81 9.01 8.18
N SER A 61 2.01 9.57 8.11
CA SER A 61 3.24 8.82 7.82
C SER A 61 3.48 7.69 8.83
N ARG A 62 3.24 7.94 10.12
CA ARG A 62 3.36 6.91 11.17
C ARG A 62 2.33 5.80 10.96
N ILE A 63 1.08 6.13 10.68
CA ILE A 63 0.02 5.13 10.42
C ILE A 63 0.40 4.24 9.24
N VAL A 64 0.81 4.82 8.11
CA VAL A 64 1.21 4.03 6.92
C VAL A 64 2.38 3.10 7.26
N GLU A 65 3.41 3.58 7.96
CA GLU A 65 4.53 2.73 8.38
C GLU A 65 4.09 1.60 9.32
N THR A 66 3.28 1.90 10.32
CA THR A 66 2.79 0.92 11.28
C THR A 66 1.93 -0.13 10.60
N VAL A 67 0.99 0.26 9.75
CA VAL A 67 0.16 -0.67 8.99
C VAL A 67 1.01 -1.56 8.08
N TRP A 68 1.99 -0.98 7.40
CA TRP A 68 2.91 -1.74 6.56
C TRP A 68 3.63 -2.83 7.35
N TRP A 69 4.32 -2.46 8.44
CA TRP A 69 5.14 -3.41 9.20
C TRP A 69 4.33 -4.40 10.04
N GLN A 70 3.19 -3.99 10.58
CA GLN A 70 2.42 -4.84 11.49
C GLN A 70 1.37 -5.70 10.78
N ALA A 71 0.84 -5.27 9.64
CA ALA A 71 -0.23 -5.98 8.93
C ALA A 71 0.23 -6.62 7.62
N LEU A 72 1.06 -5.94 6.80
CA LEU A 72 1.39 -6.43 5.46
C LEU A 72 2.69 -7.25 5.43
N THR A 73 3.75 -6.79 6.09
CA THR A 73 5.04 -7.50 6.12
C THR A 73 4.95 -8.95 6.62
N PRO A 74 4.17 -9.29 7.66
CA PRO A 74 4.05 -10.68 8.12
C PRO A 74 3.53 -11.64 7.04
N HIS A 75 2.70 -11.15 6.12
CA HIS A 75 2.18 -11.95 5.00
C HIS A 75 3.22 -12.17 3.89
N MET A 76 4.19 -11.26 3.73
CA MET A 76 5.31 -11.37 2.78
C MET A 76 6.36 -12.41 3.19
N GLN A 77 6.46 -12.63 4.49
CA GLN A 77 7.47 -13.48 5.12
C GLN A 77 6.90 -14.83 5.58
N LYS A 78 5.59 -15.03 5.42
CA LYS A 78 4.90 -16.25 5.84
C LYS A 78 5.36 -17.41 4.98
N ARG A 79 6.38 -18.13 5.46
CA ARG A 79 6.79 -19.40 4.90
C ARG A 79 5.61 -20.34 4.96
N ALA A 80 5.18 -20.89 3.82
CA ALA A 80 4.13 -21.90 3.81
C ALA A 80 4.55 -23.09 4.70
N GLU A 81 4.02 -23.19 5.92
CA GLU A 81 4.14 -24.38 6.76
C GLU A 81 3.36 -25.51 6.08
N GLY A 82 4.08 -26.56 5.66
CA GLY A 82 3.50 -27.78 5.15
C GLY A 82 3.09 -27.74 3.68
N SER A 83 4.02 -28.04 2.78
CA SER A 83 3.69 -28.70 1.52
C SER A 83 4.83 -29.64 1.17
N SER A 84 4.59 -30.93 1.40
CA SER A 84 5.42 -32.02 0.91
C SER A 84 5.73 -31.83 -0.57
N THR A 85 7.00 -31.97 -0.92
CA THR A 85 7.52 -32.09 -2.29
C THR A 85 6.54 -32.82 -3.23
N PRO A 86 6.07 -32.23 -4.34
CA PRO A 86 5.62 -33.02 -5.48
C PRO A 86 6.87 -33.47 -6.22
N LYS A 87 7.02 -34.79 -6.35
CA LYS A 87 8.05 -35.45 -7.15
C LYS A 87 8.08 -34.86 -8.56
N ALA A 88 9.30 -34.66 -9.07
CA ALA A 88 9.57 -34.39 -10.46
C ALA A 88 8.85 -35.40 -11.37
N GLY A 89 7.79 -34.94 -12.04
CA GLY A 89 7.12 -35.64 -13.12
C GLY A 89 7.00 -34.67 -14.28
N ARG A 90 7.97 -34.70 -15.20
CA ARG A 90 7.85 -34.06 -16.52
C ARG A 90 6.62 -34.65 -17.21
N VAL A 91 5.56 -33.85 -17.36
CA VAL A 91 4.50 -34.09 -18.34
C VAL A 91 4.50 -32.90 -19.28
N LEU A 92 4.77 -33.18 -20.56
CA LEU A 92 4.72 -32.20 -21.64
C LEU A 92 3.29 -31.65 -21.77
N GLY A 93 3.11 -30.39 -21.44
CA GLY A 93 1.94 -29.57 -21.75
C GLY A 93 2.35 -28.10 -21.72
N PRO A 94 1.66 -27.19 -22.44
CA PRO A 94 2.01 -25.78 -22.41
C PRO A 94 1.99 -25.31 -20.96
N ALA A 95 2.98 -24.54 -20.53
CA ALA A 95 3.04 -23.96 -19.20
C ALA A 95 1.89 -22.94 -19.02
N LEU A 96 0.68 -23.44 -18.81
CA LEU A 96 -0.34 -22.71 -18.08
C LEU A 96 0.19 -22.62 -16.67
N GLY A 97 0.57 -21.41 -16.25
CA GLY A 97 1.09 -21.15 -14.91
C GLY A 97 0.18 -21.75 -13.84
N ASP A 98 0.76 -22.02 -12.67
CA ASP A 98 0.06 -22.69 -11.58
C ASP A 98 -1.12 -21.83 -11.10
N GLN A 99 -2.32 -22.13 -11.58
CA GLN A 99 -3.56 -21.42 -11.23
C GLN A 99 -3.84 -21.46 -9.72
N GLN A 100 -3.31 -22.46 -9.01
CA GLN A 100 -3.40 -22.56 -7.55
C GLN A 100 -2.53 -21.52 -6.88
N GLN A 101 -1.33 -21.24 -7.40
CA GLN A 101 -0.46 -20.18 -6.89
C GLN A 101 -1.13 -18.80 -7.00
N GLY A 102 -1.70 -18.48 -8.17
CA GLY A 102 -2.42 -17.22 -8.37
C GLY A 102 -3.60 -17.04 -7.41
N THR A 103 -4.37 -18.12 -7.18
CA THR A 103 -5.52 -18.10 -6.25
C THR A 103 -5.07 -17.96 -4.79
N PHE A 104 -4.02 -18.68 -4.39
CA PHE A 104 -3.43 -18.57 -3.06
C PHE A 104 -2.95 -17.14 -2.77
N SER A 105 -2.18 -16.56 -3.71
CA SER A 105 -1.68 -15.18 -3.59
C SER A 105 -2.83 -14.18 -3.42
N VAL A 106 -3.87 -14.23 -4.26
CA VAL A 106 -5.03 -13.32 -4.15
C VAL A 106 -5.71 -13.43 -2.80
N ASN A 107 -5.94 -14.65 -2.30
CA ASN A 107 -6.57 -14.85 -0.99
C ASN A 107 -5.69 -14.36 0.16
N LEU A 108 -4.37 -14.57 0.09
CA LEU A 108 -3.41 -14.09 1.08
C LEU A 108 -3.45 -12.55 1.18
N TRP A 109 -3.42 -11.86 0.05
CA TRP A 109 -3.42 -10.40 0.01
C TRP A 109 -4.77 -9.80 0.39
N LYS A 110 -5.88 -10.43 0.00
CA LYS A 110 -7.22 -10.05 0.50
C LYS A 110 -7.30 -10.11 2.02
N ALA A 111 -6.78 -11.19 2.63
CA ALA A 111 -6.73 -11.31 4.09
C ALA A 111 -5.82 -10.26 4.73
N ALA A 112 -4.66 -9.97 4.13
CA ALA A 112 -3.72 -8.97 4.65
C ALA A 112 -4.32 -7.56 4.63
N PHE A 113 -5.01 -7.18 3.54
CA PHE A 113 -5.69 -5.88 3.45
C PHE A 113 -6.89 -5.78 4.39
N GLN A 114 -7.62 -6.88 4.61
CA GLN A 114 -8.69 -6.91 5.62
C GLN A 114 -8.13 -6.74 7.05
N ASP A 115 -7.02 -7.41 7.37
CA ASP A 115 -6.34 -7.23 8.66
C ASP A 115 -5.87 -5.77 8.83
N ALA A 116 -5.22 -5.20 7.81
CA ALA A 116 -4.80 -3.80 7.79
C ALA A 116 -5.96 -2.83 8.01
N PHE A 117 -7.08 -3.04 7.31
CA PHE A 117 -8.29 -2.23 7.47
C PHE A 117 -8.87 -2.34 8.88
N SER A 118 -8.93 -3.55 9.43
CA SER A 118 -9.43 -3.79 10.79
C SER A 118 -8.57 -3.10 11.87
N ARG A 119 -7.26 -3.00 11.67
CA ARG A 119 -6.35 -2.33 12.61
C ARG A 119 -6.46 -0.80 12.59
N MET A 120 -6.92 -0.23 11.49
CA MET A 120 -7.15 1.22 11.37
C MET A 120 -8.47 1.67 12.01
N CYS A 121 -9.46 0.78 12.16
CA CYS A 121 -10.70 1.13 12.84
C CYS A 121 -10.45 1.28 14.37
N PRO A 122 -10.73 2.44 14.98
CA PRO A 122 -10.57 2.62 16.42
C PRO A 122 -11.56 1.79 17.25
N LEU A 123 -12.63 1.28 16.63
CA LEU A 123 -13.76 0.60 17.27
C LEU A 123 -13.72 -0.94 17.12
N SER A 124 -12.56 -1.52 16.78
CA SER A 124 -12.38 -2.95 16.43
C SER A 124 -12.75 -3.98 17.50
N ALA A 125 -13.37 -3.57 18.61
CA ALA A 125 -13.99 -4.45 19.59
C ALA A 125 -15.40 -4.95 19.18
N GLY A 126 -16.02 -4.41 18.12
CA GLY A 126 -17.34 -4.84 17.64
C GLY A 126 -17.33 -5.25 16.18
N ARG A 127 -17.90 -6.42 15.84
CA ARG A 127 -18.09 -6.92 14.46
C ARG A 127 -19.12 -6.10 13.66
N HIS A 128 -18.91 -4.80 13.53
CA HIS A 128 -19.74 -3.92 12.70
C HIS A 128 -18.85 -3.10 11.77
N GLU A 129 -19.33 -2.85 10.55
CA GLU A 129 -18.68 -1.93 9.61
C GLU A 129 -18.73 -0.51 10.19
N CYS A 130 -17.68 -0.15 10.91
CA CYS A 130 -17.52 1.18 11.44
C CYS A 130 -17.31 2.14 10.25
N GLY A 131 -18.16 3.16 10.09
CA GLY A 131 -17.94 4.22 9.09
C GLY A 131 -16.83 5.20 9.47
N CYS A 132 -15.88 4.77 10.30
CA CYS A 132 -14.84 5.61 10.87
C CYS A 132 -13.78 5.93 9.81
N LEU A 133 -13.50 7.21 9.63
CA LEU A 133 -12.34 7.70 8.88
C LEU A 133 -12.18 7.09 7.45
N PRO A 134 -13.24 7.03 6.62
CA PRO A 134 -13.18 6.38 5.32
C PRO A 134 -12.14 7.00 4.38
N VAL A 135 -11.91 8.31 4.50
CA VAL A 135 -10.88 9.02 3.73
C VAL A 135 -9.47 8.62 4.17
N LEU A 136 -9.21 8.55 5.48
CA LEU A 136 -7.91 8.14 6.00
C LEU A 136 -7.60 6.70 5.61
N ALA A 137 -8.56 5.79 5.82
CA ALA A 137 -8.39 4.38 5.46
C ALA A 137 -8.10 4.22 3.98
N LYS A 138 -8.83 4.95 3.11
CA LYS A 138 -8.56 4.98 1.67
C LYS A 138 -7.12 5.44 1.37
N LEU A 139 -6.70 6.58 1.90
CA LEU A 139 -5.37 7.15 1.64
C LEU A 139 -4.23 6.24 2.14
N VAL A 140 -4.40 5.61 3.30
CA VAL A 140 -3.41 4.66 3.83
C VAL A 140 -3.35 3.40 2.96
N MET A 141 -4.50 2.84 2.56
CA MET A 141 -4.54 1.67 1.68
C MET A 141 -3.94 1.96 0.31
N GLU A 142 -4.18 3.13 -0.27
CA GLU A 142 -3.54 3.53 -1.53
C GLU A 142 -2.01 3.51 -1.43
N GLN A 143 -1.44 3.99 -0.33
CA GLN A 143 0.01 3.93 -0.11
C GLN A 143 0.54 2.52 0.13
N CYS A 144 -0.22 1.69 0.84
CA CYS A 144 0.11 0.28 1.02
C CYS A 144 0.11 -0.49 -0.30
N VAL A 145 -0.89 -0.26 -1.17
CA VAL A 145 -0.99 -0.87 -2.50
C VAL A 145 0.18 -0.42 -3.37
N ALA A 146 0.50 0.88 -3.40
CA ALA A 146 1.64 1.39 -4.17
C ALA A 146 2.98 0.77 -3.72
N ARG A 147 3.20 0.60 -2.41
CA ARG A 147 4.40 -0.09 -1.90
C ARG A 147 4.39 -1.59 -2.24
N LEU A 148 3.23 -2.23 -2.16
CA LEU A 148 3.10 -3.65 -2.49
C LEU A 148 3.35 -3.92 -3.98
N ASP A 149 2.87 -3.04 -4.86
CA ASP A 149 3.08 -3.12 -6.31
C ASP A 149 4.58 -3.13 -6.64
N VAL A 150 5.34 -2.19 -6.07
CA VAL A 150 6.81 -2.14 -6.23
C VAL A 150 7.46 -3.42 -5.68
N ALA A 151 7.07 -3.87 -4.48
CA ALA A 151 7.62 -5.08 -3.87
C ALA A 151 7.34 -6.34 -4.71
N MET A 152 6.11 -6.51 -5.20
CA MET A 152 5.73 -7.62 -6.06
C MET A 152 6.45 -7.57 -7.40
N PHE A 153 6.55 -6.39 -8.01
CA PHE A 153 7.25 -6.21 -9.27
C PHE A 153 8.73 -6.58 -9.15
N ASN A 154 9.41 -6.07 -8.12
CA ASN A 154 10.81 -6.40 -7.84
C ASN A 154 11.00 -7.90 -7.62
N ALA A 155 10.12 -8.52 -6.83
CA ALA A 155 10.20 -9.95 -6.55
C ALA A 155 9.89 -10.84 -7.78
N ILE A 156 8.98 -10.43 -8.67
CA ILE A 156 8.68 -11.14 -9.92
C ILE A 156 9.88 -11.10 -10.88
N LEU A 157 10.61 -9.98 -10.91
CA LEU A 157 11.76 -9.78 -11.80
C LEU A 157 13.03 -10.52 -11.37
N ARG A 158 13.05 -11.19 -10.22
CA ARG A 158 14.19 -12.01 -9.80
C ARG A 158 14.45 -13.14 -10.78
N GLU A 159 15.73 -13.44 -11.02
CA GLU A 159 16.17 -14.49 -11.96
C GLU A 159 15.78 -15.89 -11.47
N SER A 160 15.62 -16.05 -10.15
CA SER A 160 15.16 -17.31 -9.56
C SER A 160 14.34 -17.10 -8.28
N ALA A 161 13.48 -18.07 -7.97
CA ALA A 161 12.72 -18.13 -6.72
C ALA A 161 13.59 -18.22 -5.44
N SER A 162 14.88 -18.56 -5.58
CA SER A 162 15.86 -18.64 -4.50
C SER A 162 16.70 -17.38 -4.31
N GLU A 163 16.55 -16.39 -5.19
CA GLU A 163 17.31 -15.15 -5.12
C GLU A 163 16.85 -14.30 -3.92
N ILE A 164 17.84 -13.86 -3.14
CA ILE A 164 17.64 -13.08 -1.91
C ILE A 164 17.24 -11.65 -2.29
N PRO A 165 16.31 -11.01 -1.56
CA PRO A 165 15.98 -9.62 -1.78
C PRO A 165 17.20 -8.69 -1.84
N THR A 166 17.26 -7.85 -2.86
CA THR A 166 18.39 -6.91 -3.03
C THR A 166 18.31 -5.74 -2.03
N ASP A 167 17.09 -5.35 -1.62
CA ASP A 167 16.83 -4.33 -0.61
C ASP A 167 15.60 -4.71 0.25
N PRO A 168 15.75 -4.99 1.56
CA PRO A 168 14.62 -5.39 2.41
C PRO A 168 13.55 -4.30 2.61
N ILE A 169 13.82 -3.04 2.24
CA ILE A 169 12.83 -1.96 2.30
C ILE A 169 11.96 -1.96 1.04
N SER A 170 12.59 -2.04 -0.15
CA SER A 170 11.91 -1.96 -1.45
C SER A 170 11.50 -3.32 -2.02
N ASP A 171 12.07 -4.41 -1.48
CA ASP A 171 11.87 -5.79 -1.93
C ASP A 171 11.64 -6.77 -0.74
N PRO A 172 10.70 -6.51 0.18
CA PRO A 172 10.53 -7.31 1.41
C PRO A 172 10.00 -8.74 1.23
N ILE A 173 9.66 -9.15 -0.01
CA ILE A 173 9.04 -10.47 -0.26
C ILE A 173 10.10 -11.57 -0.22
N VAL A 174 10.01 -12.44 0.79
CA VAL A 174 10.98 -13.54 0.97
C VAL A 174 10.44 -14.87 0.45
N ASP A 175 9.14 -15.13 0.59
CA ASP A 175 8.52 -16.35 0.06
C ASP A 175 7.93 -16.08 -1.33
N PRO A 176 8.49 -16.63 -2.43
CA PRO A 176 7.99 -16.41 -3.79
C PRO A 176 6.58 -16.98 -4.01
N LYS A 177 6.07 -17.86 -3.14
CA LYS A 177 4.70 -18.39 -3.24
C LYS A 177 3.63 -17.33 -2.97
N VAL A 178 3.99 -16.22 -2.32
CA VAL A 178 3.06 -15.10 -2.10
C VAL A 178 2.80 -14.30 -3.38
N LEU A 179 3.62 -14.52 -4.42
CA LEU A 179 3.47 -13.88 -5.71
C LEU A 179 2.37 -14.55 -6.54
N PRO A 180 1.63 -13.78 -7.33
CA PRO A 180 0.56 -14.31 -8.19
C PRO A 180 1.09 -15.20 -9.34
N ILE A 181 2.37 -15.04 -9.69
CA ILE A 181 3.10 -15.85 -10.67
C ILE A 181 4.49 -16.20 -10.12
N PRO A 182 5.13 -17.29 -10.59
CA PRO A 182 6.50 -17.61 -10.21
C PRO A 182 7.49 -16.50 -10.61
N ALA A 183 8.47 -16.22 -9.75
CA ALA A 183 9.56 -15.32 -10.07
C ALA A 183 10.41 -15.85 -11.24
N GLY A 184 10.82 -14.96 -12.14
CA GLY A 184 11.64 -15.30 -13.32
C GLY A 184 10.90 -16.01 -14.46
N ASP A 185 9.67 -16.49 -14.26
CA ASP A 185 8.86 -17.16 -15.29
C ASP A 185 8.02 -16.15 -16.10
N LEU A 186 8.71 -15.30 -16.87
CA LEU A 186 8.10 -14.25 -17.68
C LEU A 186 7.66 -14.79 -19.04
N SER A 187 6.48 -15.39 -19.08
CA SER A 187 5.84 -15.87 -20.31
C SER A 187 4.53 -15.12 -20.59
N PHE A 188 4.01 -15.26 -21.82
CA PHE A 188 2.67 -14.76 -22.15
C PHE A 188 1.59 -15.36 -21.23
N GLY A 189 1.73 -16.64 -20.87
CA GLY A 189 0.82 -17.33 -19.95
C GLY A 189 0.86 -16.71 -18.55
N SER A 190 2.05 -16.48 -18.01
CA SER A 190 2.25 -15.81 -16.72
C SER A 190 1.69 -14.38 -16.74
N GLY A 191 1.88 -13.64 -17.83
CA GLY A 191 1.26 -12.32 -18.00
C GLY A 191 -0.28 -12.35 -17.98
N ALA A 192 -0.89 -13.35 -18.62
CA ALA A 192 -2.34 -13.54 -18.58
C ALA A 192 -2.84 -13.89 -17.17
N GLN A 193 -2.11 -14.74 -16.45
CA GLN A 193 -2.41 -15.10 -15.06
C GLN A 193 -2.30 -13.89 -14.13
N LEU A 194 -1.21 -13.12 -14.21
CA LEU A 194 -1.01 -11.90 -13.42
C LEU A 194 -2.16 -10.90 -13.64
N LYS A 195 -2.53 -10.67 -14.91
CA LYS A 195 -3.67 -9.82 -15.26
C LYS A 195 -4.98 -10.28 -14.61
N ASN A 196 -5.22 -11.59 -14.59
CA ASN A 196 -6.42 -12.15 -13.97
C ASN A 196 -6.39 -12.01 -12.45
N SER A 197 -5.23 -12.22 -11.81
CA SER A 197 -5.05 -12.05 -10.35
C SER A 197 -5.27 -10.60 -9.89
N VAL A 198 -4.79 -9.61 -10.65
CA VAL A 198 -5.00 -8.18 -10.34
C VAL A 198 -6.47 -7.76 -10.52
N ARG A 199 -7.19 -8.43 -11.41
CA ARG A 199 -8.61 -8.15 -11.68
C ARG A 199 -9.57 -8.79 -10.66
N ALA A 200 -9.13 -9.82 -9.92
CA ALA A 200 -9.97 -10.70 -9.10
C ALA A 200 -10.19 -10.19 -7.66
#